data_AF-X1PUH5-F1
#
_entry.id   AF-X1PUH5-F1
#
_cell.length_a   1.000
_cell.length_b   1.000
_cell.length_c   1.000
_cell.angle_alpha   90.00
_cell.angle_beta   90.00
_cell.angle_gamma   90.00
#
_symmetry.space_group_name_H-M   'P 1'
#
loop_
_entity.id
_entity.type
_entity.pdbx_description
1 polymer ?
#
loop_
_entity_poly.entity_id
_entity_poly.type
_entity_poly.pdbx_seq_one_letter_code
_entity_poly.pdbx_strand_id
1 'polypeptide(L)'
;YNADIIGTPFTIEVLKTILKDEKIFLKNKLKVVQPNSFCYVQGKKRKYKVDFINITHSTIQCSMLALHTPEGIVLYANDFKFDNFPVLGKKPNWEKLKEIAKEGVKVLIVDSLYSGDNRKTASEKVARTLLEDVLFTTTNENNGLFVTTFSSHIARLKSITEFGKKLNRKIIFLGRSLNKYVSAAARVDMCPFRKDVEIATYRNQLQKILKKINKDRKKYMVVCTGHQGEPGSILDRLSRGKLPFQFQTND
;
A
#
# COMPACT_ATOMS: atom_id res chain seq x y z
N TYR A 1 11.85 23.03 -11.08
CA TYR A 1 13.27 22.62 -11.24
C TYR A 1 13.40 21.64 -12.39
N ASN A 2 14.45 21.75 -13.20
CA ASN A 2 14.77 20.76 -14.24
C ASN A 2 15.60 19.63 -13.61
N ALA A 3 14.93 18.62 -13.06
CA ALA A 3 15.56 17.50 -12.37
C ALA A 3 14.81 16.19 -12.66
N ASP A 4 15.53 15.08 -12.72
CA ASP A 4 14.89 13.77 -12.85
C ASP A 4 14.12 13.42 -11.57
N ILE A 5 12.97 12.77 -11.73
CA ILE A 5 12.21 12.20 -10.61
C ILE A 5 12.51 10.70 -10.57
N ILE A 6 13.18 10.28 -9.50
CA ILE A 6 13.66 8.90 -9.36
C ILE A 6 12.86 8.21 -8.26
N GLY A 7 12.36 7.01 -8.53
CA GLY A 7 11.61 6.24 -7.54
C GLY A 7 11.57 4.76 -7.88
N THR A 8 11.07 3.95 -6.93
CA THR A 8 10.82 2.53 -7.17
C THR A 8 9.67 2.34 -8.15
N PRO A 9 9.56 1.18 -8.84
CA PRO A 9 8.54 0.98 -9.87
C PRO A 9 7.12 1.34 -9.41
N PHE A 10 6.73 0.88 -8.22
CA PHE A 10 5.42 1.14 -7.63
C PHE A 10 5.23 2.63 -7.33
N THR A 11 6.23 3.28 -6.75
CA THR A 11 6.20 4.73 -6.48
C THR A 11 5.97 5.52 -7.76
N ILE A 12 6.67 5.17 -8.85
CA ILE A 12 6.53 5.83 -10.15
C ILE A 12 5.16 5.57 -10.78
N GLU A 13 4.61 4.35 -10.68
CA GLU A 13 3.26 4.06 -11.19
C GLU A 13 2.14 4.74 -10.40
N VAL A 14 2.30 4.86 -9.08
CA VAL A 14 1.40 5.66 -8.24
C VAL A 14 1.47 7.12 -8.64
N LEU A 15 2.68 7.68 -8.77
CA LEU A 15 2.90 9.06 -9.21
C LEU A 15 2.24 9.32 -10.57
N LYS A 16 2.49 8.50 -11.58
CA LYS A 16 1.85 8.62 -12.91
C LYS A 16 0.33 8.64 -12.81
N THR A 17 -0.24 7.82 -11.93
CA THR A 17 -1.70 7.77 -11.73
C THR A 17 -2.21 9.04 -11.06
N ILE A 18 -1.51 9.58 -10.06
CA ILE A 18 -1.84 10.87 -9.43
C ILE A 18 -1.77 12.00 -10.47
N LEU A 19 -0.71 12.08 -11.27
CA LEU A 19 -0.56 13.10 -12.30
C LEU A 19 -1.70 13.06 -13.33
N LYS A 20 -2.10 11.86 -13.74
CA LYS A 20 -3.23 11.67 -14.65
C LYS A 20 -4.56 12.13 -14.02
N ASP A 21 -4.83 11.75 -12.77
CA ASP A 21 -6.07 12.09 -12.07
C ASP A 21 -6.20 13.61 -11.87
N GLU A 22 -5.11 14.26 -11.47
CA GLU A 22 -5.05 15.71 -11.22
C GLU A 22 -4.81 16.53 -12.50
N LYS A 23 -4.71 15.87 -13.67
CA LYS A 23 -4.40 16.50 -14.96
C LYS A 23 -3.11 17.35 -14.93
N ILE A 24 -2.13 16.93 -14.14
CA ILE A 24 -0.84 17.60 -14.01
C ILE A 24 0.12 17.05 -15.05
N PHE A 25 0.74 17.95 -15.83
CA PHE A 25 1.80 17.60 -16.76
C PHE A 25 3.18 17.91 -16.16
N LEU A 26 4.03 16.88 -16.06
CA LEU A 26 5.43 17.06 -15.66
C LEU A 26 6.35 16.94 -16.88
N LYS A 27 7.20 17.94 -17.07
CA LYS A 27 8.30 17.89 -18.07
C LYS A 27 9.48 17.03 -17.60
N ASN A 28 9.56 16.78 -16.29
CA ASN A 28 10.64 16.05 -15.64
C ASN A 28 10.65 14.57 -16.06
N LYS A 29 11.85 14.03 -16.34
CA LYS A 29 11.99 12.62 -16.68
C LYS A 29 11.76 11.74 -15.45
N LEU A 30 10.84 10.79 -15.55
CA LEU A 30 10.61 9.78 -14.54
C LEU A 30 11.59 8.62 -14.75
N LYS A 31 12.41 8.32 -13.73
CA LYS A 31 13.37 7.21 -13.73
C LYS A 31 12.97 6.18 -12.69
N VAL A 32 12.91 4.92 -13.11
CA VAL A 32 12.61 3.78 -12.25
C VAL A 32 13.91 3.15 -11.79
N VAL A 33 14.04 2.90 -10.47
CA VAL A 33 15.16 2.16 -9.88
C VAL A 33 14.59 1.02 -9.04
N GLN A 34 15.04 -0.21 -9.28
CA GLN A 34 14.56 -1.37 -8.53
C GLN A 34 15.06 -1.33 -7.08
N PRO A 35 14.28 -1.82 -6.10
CA PRO A 35 14.82 -2.09 -4.76
C PRO A 35 16.02 -3.03 -4.84
N ASN A 36 17.02 -2.83 -3.97
CA ASN A 36 18.33 -3.47 -3.98
C ASN A 36 19.15 -3.20 -5.26
N SER A 37 18.97 -2.02 -5.84
CA SER A 37 19.78 -1.51 -6.95
C SER A 37 20.34 -0.13 -6.59
N PHE A 38 20.93 0.56 -7.55
CA PHE A 38 21.47 1.90 -7.36
C PHE A 38 21.29 2.75 -8.60
N CYS A 39 21.44 4.05 -8.43
CA CYS A 39 21.56 5.00 -9.54
C CYS A 39 22.64 6.04 -9.27
N TYR A 40 22.95 6.84 -10.28
CA TYR A 40 23.79 8.02 -10.14
C TYR A 40 22.94 9.28 -10.27
N VAL A 41 23.12 10.21 -9.34
CA VAL A 41 22.51 11.55 -9.39
C VAL A 41 23.59 12.60 -9.63
N GLN A 42 23.30 13.59 -10.46
CA GLN A 42 24.23 14.67 -10.78
C GLN A 42 24.11 15.78 -9.73
N GLY A 43 25.19 16.03 -8.97
CA GLY A 43 25.31 17.24 -8.17
C GLY A 43 26.13 18.32 -8.88
N LYS A 44 26.39 19.44 -8.20
CA LYS A 44 27.06 20.60 -8.80
C LYS A 44 28.47 20.30 -9.32
N LYS A 45 29.25 19.50 -8.57
CA LYS A 45 30.67 19.23 -8.87
C LYS A 45 30.95 17.78 -9.29
N ARG A 46 30.03 16.84 -9.03
CA ARG A 46 30.24 15.40 -9.28
C ARG A 46 28.93 14.63 -9.35
N LYS A 47 29.01 13.38 -9.83
CA LYS A 47 27.95 12.39 -9.68
C LYS A 47 28.06 11.71 -8.33
N TYR A 48 26.92 11.41 -7.72
CA TYR A 48 26.82 10.68 -6.47
C TYR A 48 26.10 9.36 -6.72
N LYS A 49 26.64 8.27 -6.18
CA LYS A 49 25.95 6.98 -6.16
C LYS A 49 24.87 7.00 -5.08
N VAL A 50 23.68 6.51 -5.41
CA VAL A 50 22.57 6.34 -4.47
C VAL A 50 22.12 4.89 -4.50
N ASP A 51 22.35 4.15 -3.42
CA ASP A 51 21.81 2.80 -3.28
C ASP A 51 20.36 2.86 -2.79
N PHE A 52 19.51 2.03 -3.38
CA PHE A 52 18.12 1.80 -2.98
C PHE A 52 18.06 0.49 -2.22
N ILE A 53 17.99 0.54 -0.90
CA ILE A 53 18.08 -0.63 -0.03
C ILE A 53 16.66 -1.06 0.34
N ASN A 54 16.24 -2.25 -0.08
CA ASN A 54 14.88 -2.74 0.16
C ASN A 54 14.60 -2.81 1.66
N ILE A 55 13.48 -2.20 2.07
CA ILE A 55 12.98 -2.23 3.43
C ILE A 55 11.49 -2.58 3.42
N THR A 56 10.98 -3.08 4.54
CA THR A 56 9.55 -3.33 4.70
C THR A 56 8.84 -2.11 5.27
N HIS A 57 7.58 -1.90 4.89
CA HIS A 57 6.65 -0.92 5.48
C HIS A 57 5.21 -1.39 5.22
N SER A 58 4.23 -0.49 5.38
CA SER A 58 2.81 -0.67 5.07
C SER A 58 2.53 -0.68 3.56
N THR A 59 3.48 -0.27 2.72
CA THR A 59 3.38 -0.32 1.26
C THR A 59 4.55 -1.06 0.59
N ILE A 60 4.40 -1.39 -0.68
CA ILE A 60 5.35 -2.24 -1.42
C ILE A 60 6.50 -1.44 -2.04
N GLN A 61 7.64 -2.10 -2.25
CA GLN A 61 8.85 -1.51 -2.84
C GLN A 61 9.34 -0.24 -2.12
N CYS A 62 9.27 -0.26 -0.79
CA CYS A 62 9.90 0.77 0.04
C CYS A 62 11.43 0.57 0.05
N SER A 63 12.17 1.68 0.05
CA SER A 63 13.62 1.65 0.10
C SER A 63 14.16 2.71 1.05
N MET A 64 15.18 2.36 1.83
CA MET A 64 16.11 3.35 2.38
C MET A 64 17.08 3.79 1.29
N LEU A 65 17.51 5.04 1.32
CA LEU A 65 18.46 5.58 0.34
C LEU A 65 19.81 5.85 0.98
N ALA A 66 20.87 5.22 0.48
CA ALA A 66 22.23 5.53 0.90
C ALA A 66 22.93 6.38 -0.16
N LEU A 67 23.15 7.66 0.15
CA LEU A 67 23.89 8.59 -0.67
C LEU A 67 25.38 8.50 -0.32
N HIS A 68 26.18 8.06 -1.28
CA HIS A 68 27.63 7.90 -1.13
C HIS A 68 28.33 9.22 -1.38
N THR A 69 29.07 9.73 -0.39
CA THR A 69 29.85 10.96 -0.50
C THR A 69 31.32 10.71 -0.12
N PRO A 70 32.25 11.60 -0.51
CA PRO A 70 33.65 11.48 -0.11
C PRO A 70 33.89 11.53 1.41
N GLU A 71 32.96 12.11 2.16
CA GLU A 71 33.05 12.29 3.62
C GLU A 71 32.34 11.17 4.40
N GLY A 72 31.76 10.20 3.69
CA GLY A 72 30.98 9.10 4.24
C GLY A 72 29.55 9.07 3.73
N ILE A 73 28.79 8.07 4.17
CA ILE A 73 27.44 7.81 3.67
C ILE A 73 26.40 8.63 4.42
N VAL A 74 25.47 9.24 3.68
CA VAL A 74 24.22 9.78 4.24
C VAL A 74 23.11 8.76 3.99
N LEU A 75 22.62 8.15 5.07
CA LEU A 75 21.55 7.16 5.01
C LEU A 75 20.21 7.84 5.33
N TYR A 76 19.31 7.86 4.35
CA TYR A 76 17.92 8.27 4.52
C TYR A 76 17.06 7.03 4.80
N ALA A 77 16.82 6.82 6.09
CA ALA A 77 15.90 5.85 6.63
C ALA A 77 14.55 6.53 6.92
N ASN A 78 13.80 6.89 5.86
CA ASN A 78 12.43 7.44 5.95
C ASN A 78 11.49 6.40 6.60
N ASP A 79 10.21 6.33 6.25
CA ASP A 79 9.36 5.32 6.88
C ASP A 79 9.84 3.87 6.64
N PHE A 80 9.97 3.11 7.73
CA PHE A 80 10.29 1.70 7.67
C PHE A 80 9.73 0.90 8.85
N LYS A 81 9.69 -0.41 8.67
CA LYS A 81 9.67 -1.39 9.75
C LYS A 81 10.66 -2.50 9.45
N PHE A 82 11.15 -3.19 10.48
CA PHE A 82 11.97 -4.39 10.32
C PHE A 82 11.13 -5.66 10.42
N ASP A 83 10.36 -5.95 9.37
CA ASP A 83 9.53 -7.14 9.25
C ASP A 83 10.24 -8.23 8.45
N ASN A 84 10.69 -9.28 9.13
CA ASN A 84 11.38 -10.42 8.49
C ASN A 84 10.42 -11.42 7.83
N PHE A 85 9.12 -11.26 8.02
CA PHE A 85 8.09 -12.16 7.51
C PHE A 85 6.99 -11.39 6.77
N PRO A 86 7.33 -10.55 5.77
CA PRO A 86 6.33 -9.78 5.04
C PRO A 86 5.39 -10.72 4.28
N VAL A 87 4.10 -10.37 4.25
CA VAL A 87 3.08 -11.13 3.50
C VAL A 87 3.20 -10.93 1.98
N LEU A 88 3.83 -9.83 1.55
CA LEU A 88 4.07 -9.51 0.15
C LEU A 88 5.40 -8.74 0.02
N GLY A 89 6.19 -9.07 -1.00
CA GLY A 89 7.48 -8.44 -1.26
C GLY A 89 8.64 -9.11 -0.51
N LYS A 90 9.81 -8.47 -0.55
CA LYS A 90 11.05 -8.97 0.07
C LYS A 90 11.21 -8.44 1.49
N LYS A 91 11.83 -9.23 2.36
CA LYS A 91 12.28 -8.80 3.70
C LYS A 91 13.35 -7.69 3.61
N PRO A 92 13.64 -6.95 4.69
CA PRO A 92 14.74 -6.00 4.74
C PRO A 92 16.05 -6.59 4.21
N ASN A 93 16.78 -5.82 3.40
CA ASN A 93 18.10 -6.23 2.92
C ASN A 93 19.16 -5.99 4.01
N TRP A 94 19.21 -6.91 4.97
CA TRP A 94 20.16 -6.88 6.07
C TRP A 94 21.62 -6.97 5.64
N GLU A 95 21.91 -7.68 4.55
CA GLU A 95 23.26 -7.81 4.02
C GLU A 95 23.77 -6.45 3.55
N LYS A 96 22.99 -5.75 2.71
CA LYS A 96 23.35 -4.40 2.25
C LYS A 96 23.41 -3.38 3.40
N LEU A 97 22.53 -3.47 4.39
CA LEU A 97 22.61 -2.61 5.58
C LEU A 97 23.93 -2.82 6.36
N LYS A 98 24.40 -4.07 6.49
CA LYS A 98 25.69 -4.38 7.12
C LYS A 98 26.87 -3.89 6.29
N GLU A 99 26.79 -3.98 4.96
CA GLU A 99 27.79 -3.42 4.04
C GLU A 99 27.91 -1.90 4.23
N ILE A 100 26.79 -1.19 4.17
CA ILE A 100 26.72 0.27 4.38
C ILE A 100 27.25 0.68 5.76
N ALA A 101 26.96 -0.10 6.81
CA ALA A 101 27.48 0.17 8.14
C ALA A 101 29.02 0.03 8.21
N LYS A 102 29.60 -0.94 7.50
CA LYS A 102 31.06 -1.13 7.41
C LYS A 102 31.75 -0.05 6.58
N GLU A 103 31.09 0.43 5.53
CA GLU A 103 31.58 1.54 4.68
C GLU A 103 31.64 2.87 5.44
N GLY A 104 30.82 3.04 6.48
CA GLY A 104 30.82 4.21 7.37
C GLY A 104 29.70 5.20 7.07
N VAL A 105 28.69 5.23 7.95
CA VAL A 105 27.58 6.19 7.88
C VAL A 105 27.95 7.46 8.64
N LYS A 106 28.06 8.57 7.91
CA LYS A 106 28.34 9.90 8.47
C LYS A 106 27.09 10.54 9.06
N VAL A 107 25.96 10.39 8.38
CA VAL A 107 24.67 10.96 8.78
C VAL A 107 23.57 9.93 8.59
N LEU A 108 22.74 9.75 9.62
CA LEU A 108 21.50 8.98 9.55
C LEU A 108 20.32 9.95 9.70
N ILE A 109 19.46 10.00 8.69
CA ILE A 109 18.18 10.72 8.73
C ILE A 109 17.10 9.66 8.87
N VAL A 110 16.41 9.66 10.02
CA VAL A 110 15.54 8.56 10.43
C VAL A 110 14.14 9.03 10.82
N ASP A 111 13.12 8.29 10.42
CA ASP A 111 11.75 8.46 10.92
C ASP A 111 11.68 8.23 12.44
N SER A 112 10.97 9.11 13.14
CA SER A 112 10.83 9.12 14.59
C SER A 112 9.38 8.97 15.07
N LEU A 113 8.43 8.66 14.18
CA LEU A 113 6.99 8.55 14.47
C LEU A 113 6.67 7.70 15.71
N TYR A 114 7.39 6.59 15.91
CA TYR A 114 7.21 5.67 17.05
C TYR A 114 8.38 5.68 18.03
N SER A 115 9.25 6.70 18.01
CA SER A 115 10.44 6.77 18.86
C SER A 115 10.13 6.79 20.37
N GLY A 116 8.94 7.26 20.76
CA GLY A 116 8.46 7.25 22.13
C GLY A 116 7.84 5.92 22.59
N ASP A 117 7.70 4.93 21.70
CA ASP A 117 7.12 3.63 22.01
C ASP A 117 8.22 2.55 22.08
N ASN A 118 8.24 1.78 23.17
CA ASN A 118 9.20 0.69 23.35
C ASN A 118 8.78 -0.61 22.65
N ARG A 119 7.56 -0.66 22.11
CA ARG A 119 7.03 -1.86 21.46
C ARG A 119 7.56 -1.97 20.05
N LYS A 120 7.94 -3.19 19.69
CA LYS A 120 8.26 -3.53 18.30
C LYS A 120 6.98 -3.56 17.46
N THR A 121 6.98 -2.82 16.35
CA THR A 121 5.91 -2.93 15.34
C THR A 121 5.77 -4.37 14.87
N ALA A 122 4.55 -4.92 15.02
CA ALA A 122 4.28 -6.30 14.65
C ALA A 122 4.46 -6.55 13.14
N SER A 123 4.81 -7.78 12.80
CA SER A 123 4.85 -8.24 11.41
C SER A 123 3.46 -8.17 10.78
N GLU A 124 3.39 -7.90 9.47
CA GLU A 124 2.13 -8.02 8.73
C GLU A 124 1.57 -9.45 8.78
N LYS A 125 2.40 -10.46 9.01
CA LYS A 125 1.96 -11.84 9.25
C LYS A 125 1.07 -11.96 10.49
N VAL A 126 1.38 -11.23 11.56
CA VAL A 126 0.56 -11.21 12.78
C VAL A 126 -0.79 -10.56 12.50
N ALA A 127 -0.80 -9.41 11.82
CA ALA A 127 -2.04 -8.75 11.42
C ALA A 127 -2.90 -9.63 10.51
N ARG A 128 -2.27 -10.40 9.61
CA ARG A 128 -2.94 -11.40 8.79
C ARG A 128 -3.60 -12.50 9.63
N THR A 129 -2.92 -13.04 10.65
CA THR A 129 -3.50 -14.06 11.54
C THR A 129 -4.68 -13.51 12.33
N LEU A 130 -4.57 -12.30 12.86
CA LEU A 130 -5.70 -11.65 13.57
C LEU A 130 -6.89 -11.40 12.63
N LEU A 131 -6.62 -11.00 11.39
CA LEU A 131 -7.66 -10.85 10.38
C LEU A 131 -8.31 -12.20 10.03
N GLU A 132 -7.52 -13.27 9.92
CA GLU A 132 -8.03 -14.63 9.71
C GLU A 132 -8.99 -15.01 10.85
N ASP A 133 -8.52 -14.90 12.09
CA ASP A 133 -9.29 -15.22 13.28
C ASP A 133 -10.65 -14.50 13.31
N VAL A 134 -10.65 -13.17 13.19
CA VAL A 134 -11.89 -12.37 13.19
C VAL A 134 -12.83 -12.78 12.07
N LEU A 135 -12.32 -13.01 10.85
CA LEU A 135 -13.15 -13.33 9.69
C LEU A 135 -13.77 -14.72 9.73
N PHE A 136 -13.11 -15.70 10.36
CA PHE A 136 -13.59 -17.09 10.43
C PHE A 136 -14.33 -17.43 11.73
N THR A 137 -14.13 -16.68 12.80
CA THR A 137 -14.80 -16.96 14.10
C THR A 137 -16.06 -16.11 14.31
N THR A 138 -16.16 -14.94 13.67
CA THR A 138 -17.36 -14.10 13.77
C THR A 138 -18.51 -14.71 12.97
N THR A 139 -19.68 -14.89 13.58
CA THR A 139 -20.91 -15.34 12.89
C THR A 139 -21.33 -14.33 11.82
N ASN A 140 -20.96 -14.58 10.56
CA ASN A 140 -21.22 -13.67 9.44
C ASN A 140 -21.96 -14.31 8.26
N GLU A 141 -22.32 -15.59 8.34
CA GLU A 141 -22.81 -16.42 7.22
C GLU A 141 -24.02 -15.84 6.44
N ASN A 142 -24.86 -15.05 7.11
CA ASN A 142 -26.04 -14.41 6.49
C ASN A 142 -25.91 -12.88 6.35
N ASN A 143 -24.76 -12.31 6.72
CA ASN A 143 -24.58 -10.87 6.82
C ASN A 143 -23.74 -10.32 5.67
N GLY A 144 -23.86 -9.01 5.45
CA GLY A 144 -22.87 -8.24 4.71
C GLY A 144 -21.54 -8.25 5.44
N LEU A 145 -20.44 -8.12 4.71
CA LEU A 145 -19.12 -8.09 5.32
C LEU A 145 -18.33 -6.94 4.70
N PHE A 146 -18.05 -5.92 5.51
CA PHE A 146 -17.34 -4.73 5.08
C PHE A 146 -16.00 -4.63 5.79
N VAL A 147 -14.95 -4.40 5.00
CA VAL A 147 -13.58 -4.21 5.50
C VAL A 147 -13.08 -2.86 5.00
N THR A 148 -12.44 -2.09 5.89
CA THR A 148 -11.74 -0.86 5.50
C THR A 148 -10.27 -0.96 5.87
N THR A 149 -9.42 -0.41 5.02
CA THR A 149 -7.97 -0.32 5.22
C THR A 149 -7.42 0.80 4.33
N PHE A 150 -6.18 1.21 4.57
CA PHE A 150 -5.46 2.09 3.65
C PHE A 150 -5.34 1.44 2.26
N SER A 151 -5.66 2.20 1.22
CA SER A 151 -5.62 1.73 -0.17
C SER A 151 -4.20 1.38 -0.65
N SER A 152 -3.19 2.02 -0.07
CA SER A 152 -1.77 1.76 -0.34
C SER A 152 -1.27 0.44 0.26
N HIS A 153 -2.04 -0.19 1.15
CA HIS A 153 -1.62 -1.37 1.91
C HIS A 153 -1.88 -2.68 1.14
N ILE A 154 -1.19 -2.86 0.01
CA ILE A 154 -1.41 -3.97 -0.94
C ILE A 154 -1.30 -5.36 -0.27
N ALA A 155 -0.39 -5.53 0.69
CA ALA A 155 -0.26 -6.78 1.46
C ALA A 155 -1.52 -7.12 2.28
N ARG A 156 -2.22 -6.11 2.81
CA ARG A 156 -3.46 -6.27 3.57
C ARG A 156 -4.60 -6.60 2.63
N LEU A 157 -4.68 -5.90 1.49
CA LEU A 157 -5.67 -6.18 0.44
C LEU A 157 -5.54 -7.61 -0.10
N LYS A 158 -4.31 -8.13 -0.25
CA LYS A 158 -4.05 -9.53 -0.58
C LYS A 158 -4.65 -10.47 0.47
N SER A 159 -4.36 -10.25 1.75
CA SER A 159 -4.90 -11.08 2.84
C SER A 159 -6.43 -11.06 2.90
N ILE A 160 -7.03 -9.87 2.83
CA ILE A 160 -8.49 -9.71 2.81
C ILE A 160 -9.09 -10.49 1.63
N THR A 161 -8.50 -10.38 0.44
CA THR A 161 -9.01 -11.07 -0.75
C THR A 161 -8.91 -12.59 -0.61
N GLU A 162 -7.79 -13.10 -0.14
CA GLU A 162 -7.58 -14.53 0.06
C GLU A 162 -8.57 -15.11 1.09
N PHE A 163 -8.82 -14.41 2.19
CA PHE A 163 -9.79 -14.84 3.20
C PHE A 163 -11.23 -14.71 2.71
N GLY A 164 -11.56 -13.66 1.95
CA GLY A 164 -12.86 -13.53 1.30
C GLY A 164 -13.17 -14.70 0.38
N LYS A 165 -12.18 -15.19 -0.37
CA LYS A 165 -12.32 -16.39 -1.21
C LYS A 165 -12.56 -17.65 -0.39
N LYS A 166 -11.80 -17.84 0.69
CA LYS A 166 -11.98 -18.98 1.62
C LYS A 166 -13.37 -18.97 2.27
N LEU A 167 -13.96 -17.79 2.49
CA LEU A 167 -15.35 -17.63 2.94
C LEU A 167 -16.40 -17.82 1.82
N ASN A 168 -15.99 -18.23 0.61
CA ASN A 168 -16.85 -18.36 -0.57
C ASN A 168 -17.58 -17.06 -0.96
N ARG A 169 -16.98 -15.90 -0.70
CA ARG A 169 -17.52 -14.59 -1.04
C ARG A 169 -16.85 -14.01 -2.29
N LYS A 170 -17.62 -13.26 -3.07
CA LYS A 170 -17.14 -12.40 -4.16
C LYS A 170 -16.60 -11.10 -3.58
N ILE A 171 -15.38 -10.73 -3.96
CA ILE A 171 -14.66 -9.61 -3.38
C ILE A 171 -14.84 -8.37 -4.26
N ILE A 172 -15.38 -7.31 -3.67
CA ILE A 172 -15.68 -6.05 -4.35
C ILE A 172 -14.91 -4.91 -3.69
N PHE A 173 -14.09 -4.20 -4.46
CA PHE A 173 -13.37 -3.01 -3.99
C PHE A 173 -14.11 -1.75 -4.42
N LEU A 174 -14.45 -0.88 -3.48
CA LEU A 174 -15.18 0.35 -3.71
C LEU A 174 -14.34 1.58 -3.38
N GLY A 175 -14.04 2.38 -4.40
CA GLY A 175 -13.39 3.69 -4.22
C GLY A 175 -12.25 3.95 -5.21
N ARG A 176 -12.10 5.23 -5.57
CA ARG A 176 -11.06 5.70 -6.52
C ARG A 176 -9.65 5.41 -6.02
N SER A 177 -9.40 5.60 -4.72
CA SER A 177 -8.08 5.35 -4.11
C SER A 177 -7.68 3.88 -4.20
N LEU A 178 -8.59 2.95 -3.86
CA LEU A 178 -8.35 1.50 -4.03
C LEU A 178 -7.99 1.16 -5.48
N ASN A 179 -8.77 1.67 -6.45
CA ASN A 179 -8.48 1.44 -7.86
C ASN A 179 -7.10 1.96 -8.28
N LYS A 180 -6.71 3.15 -7.81
CA LYS A 180 -5.40 3.77 -8.09
C LYS A 180 -4.25 2.88 -7.65
N TYR A 181 -4.24 2.49 -6.37
CA TYR A 181 -3.15 1.70 -5.82
C TYR A 181 -3.13 0.26 -6.33
N VAL A 182 -4.29 -0.39 -6.50
CA VAL A 182 -4.38 -1.74 -7.08
C VAL A 182 -3.94 -1.74 -8.53
N SER A 183 -4.31 -0.73 -9.31
CA SER A 183 -3.88 -0.61 -10.71
C SER A 183 -2.38 -0.36 -10.81
N ALA A 184 -1.81 0.49 -9.95
CA ALA A 184 -0.36 0.72 -9.88
C ALA A 184 0.40 -0.57 -9.49
N ALA A 185 -0.10 -1.29 -8.48
CA ALA A 185 0.48 -2.56 -8.04
C ALA A 185 0.42 -3.63 -9.14
N ALA A 186 -0.68 -3.68 -9.91
CA ALA A 186 -0.83 -4.61 -11.03
C ALA A 186 0.17 -4.33 -12.17
N ARG A 187 0.48 -3.07 -12.47
CA ARG A 187 1.45 -2.69 -13.51
C ARG A 187 2.89 -3.06 -13.18
N VAL A 188 3.20 -3.32 -11.91
CA VAL A 188 4.53 -3.74 -11.44
C VAL A 188 4.53 -5.19 -10.98
N ASP A 189 3.52 -5.97 -11.38
CA ASP A 189 3.35 -7.40 -11.06
C ASP A 189 3.33 -7.73 -9.55
N MET A 190 2.90 -6.77 -8.73
CA MET A 190 2.79 -6.92 -7.27
C MET A 190 1.33 -6.90 -6.79
N CYS A 191 0.40 -7.36 -7.61
CA CYS A 191 -1.02 -7.49 -7.27
C CYS A 191 -1.55 -8.91 -7.59
N PRO A 192 -1.11 -9.94 -6.84
CA PRO A 192 -1.44 -11.34 -7.16
C PRO A 192 -2.94 -11.66 -7.09
N PHE A 193 -3.72 -10.83 -6.39
CA PHE A 193 -5.16 -10.98 -6.20
C PHE A 193 -5.99 -10.23 -7.27
N ARG A 194 -5.37 -9.62 -8.29
CA ARG A 194 -6.08 -8.73 -9.24
C ARG A 194 -7.26 -9.41 -9.94
N LYS A 195 -7.11 -10.69 -10.30
CA LYS A 195 -8.14 -11.47 -11.02
C LYS A 195 -9.33 -11.85 -10.12
N ASP A 196 -9.15 -11.77 -8.81
CA ASP A 196 -10.14 -12.18 -7.82
C ASP A 196 -11.03 -11.02 -7.34
N VAL A 197 -10.78 -9.80 -7.80
CA VAL A 197 -11.46 -8.58 -7.33
C VAL A 197 -12.18 -7.85 -8.46
N GLU A 198 -13.43 -7.50 -8.21
CA GLU A 198 -14.17 -6.51 -9.01
C GLU A 198 -13.97 -5.13 -8.36
N ILE A 199 -13.71 -4.09 -9.16
CA ILE A 199 -13.44 -2.74 -8.65
C ILE A 199 -14.48 -1.77 -9.21
N ALA A 200 -15.11 -0.99 -8.34
CA ALA A 200 -16.08 0.03 -8.72
C ALA A 200 -15.68 1.41 -8.18
N THR A 201 -15.67 2.39 -9.07
CA THR A 201 -15.19 3.75 -8.75
C THR A 201 -16.20 4.84 -9.09
N TYR A 202 -16.99 4.65 -10.15
CA TYR A 202 -17.93 5.66 -10.64
C TYR A 202 -19.31 5.52 -10.01
N ARG A 203 -20.03 6.65 -9.87
CA ARG A 203 -21.34 6.72 -9.18
C ARG A 203 -22.31 5.64 -9.66
N ASN A 204 -22.49 5.49 -10.98
CA ASN A 204 -23.45 4.54 -11.54
C ASN A 204 -23.04 3.08 -11.28
N GLN A 205 -21.74 2.77 -11.35
CA GLN A 205 -21.21 1.45 -11.02
C GLN A 205 -21.43 1.13 -9.54
N LEU A 206 -21.07 2.07 -8.65
CA LEU A 206 -21.29 1.96 -7.21
C LEU A 206 -22.76 1.69 -6.91
N GLN A 207 -23.68 2.46 -7.50
CA GLN A 207 -25.12 2.26 -7.27
C GLN A 207 -25.60 0.87 -7.71
N LYS A 208 -25.21 0.42 -8.91
CA LYS A 208 -25.60 -0.89 -9.44
C LYS A 208 -25.08 -2.03 -8.57
N ILE A 209 -23.80 -1.99 -8.22
CA ILE A 209 -23.12 -3.02 -7.43
C ILE A 209 -23.67 -3.05 -6.00
N LEU A 210 -23.85 -1.91 -5.35
CA LEU A 210 -24.38 -1.86 -3.99
C LEU A 210 -25.83 -2.35 -3.90
N LYS A 211 -26.68 -2.04 -4.88
CA LYS A 211 -28.04 -2.63 -4.97
C LYS A 211 -27.99 -4.15 -5.10
N LYS A 212 -27.05 -4.68 -5.88
CA LYS A 212 -26.83 -6.13 -6.05
C LYS A 212 -26.37 -6.78 -4.76
N ILE A 213 -25.40 -6.16 -4.07
CA ILE A 213 -24.90 -6.63 -2.77
C ILE A 213 -26.01 -6.62 -1.73
N ASN A 214 -26.83 -5.56 -1.66
CA ASN A 214 -27.90 -5.43 -0.67
C ASN A 214 -28.92 -6.58 -0.76
N LYS A 215 -29.18 -7.11 -1.96
CA LYS A 215 -30.10 -8.23 -2.21
C LYS A 215 -29.52 -9.60 -1.83
N ASP A 216 -28.20 -9.74 -1.80
CA ASP A 216 -27.52 -11.04 -1.69
C ASP A 216 -26.22 -10.92 -0.88
N ARG A 217 -26.32 -10.23 0.25
CA ARG A 217 -25.19 -9.71 1.06
C ARG A 217 -24.19 -10.78 1.49
N LYS A 218 -24.67 -11.97 1.83
CA LYS A 218 -23.85 -13.11 2.24
C LYS A 218 -22.87 -13.59 1.17
N LYS A 219 -23.13 -13.31 -0.11
CA LYS A 219 -22.24 -13.70 -1.21
C LYS A 219 -21.11 -12.72 -1.44
N TYR A 220 -21.05 -11.59 -0.73
CA TYR A 220 -20.07 -10.55 -1.00
C TYR A 220 -19.25 -10.21 0.24
N MET A 221 -17.99 -9.86 -0.01
CA MET A 221 -17.12 -9.14 0.90
C MET A 221 -16.73 -7.83 0.22
N VAL A 222 -17.00 -6.72 0.89
CA VAL A 222 -16.78 -5.38 0.35
C VAL A 222 -15.57 -4.76 1.04
N VAL A 223 -14.57 -4.38 0.26
CA VAL A 223 -13.46 -3.55 0.74
C VAL A 223 -13.70 -2.13 0.27
N CYS A 224 -13.76 -1.17 1.20
CA CYS A 224 -14.05 0.20 0.83
C CYS A 224 -13.11 1.21 1.51
N THR A 225 -12.96 2.37 0.88
CA THR A 225 -12.24 3.52 1.44
C THR A 225 -13.05 4.17 2.57
N GLY A 226 -12.35 4.85 3.49
CA GLY A 226 -12.97 5.46 4.68
C GLY A 226 -12.46 4.88 6.00
N HIS A 227 -11.22 4.37 6.01
CA HIS A 227 -10.64 3.69 7.16
C HIS A 227 -10.46 4.62 8.37
N GLN A 228 -10.29 5.92 8.12
CA GLN A 228 -10.14 6.93 9.17
C GLN A 228 -11.41 7.80 9.32
N GLY A 229 -12.54 7.39 8.72
CA GLY A 229 -13.77 8.18 8.75
C GLY A 229 -13.68 9.46 7.91
N GLU A 230 -12.88 9.47 6.84
CA GLU A 230 -12.68 10.65 6.01
C GLU A 230 -14.00 11.12 5.37
N PRO A 231 -14.37 12.41 5.46
CA PRO A 231 -15.59 12.93 4.86
C PRO A 231 -15.69 12.65 3.35
N GLY A 232 -16.85 12.16 2.90
CA GLY A 232 -17.07 11.84 1.49
C GLY A 232 -16.44 10.53 1.00
N SER A 233 -15.75 9.78 1.88
CA SER A 233 -15.31 8.41 1.62
C SER A 233 -16.49 7.47 1.36
N ILE A 234 -16.22 6.27 0.84
CA ILE A 234 -17.29 5.28 0.59
C ILE A 234 -17.97 4.88 1.89
N LEU A 235 -17.22 4.59 2.97
CA LEU A 235 -17.82 4.22 4.25
C LEU A 235 -18.66 5.35 4.84
N ASP A 236 -18.18 6.61 4.83
CA ASP A 236 -18.95 7.78 5.30
C ASP A 236 -20.26 7.96 4.52
N ARG A 237 -20.24 7.72 3.21
CA ARG A 237 -21.44 7.83 2.37
C ARG A 237 -22.42 6.67 2.61
N LEU A 238 -21.91 5.46 2.89
CA LEU A 238 -22.75 4.31 3.23
C LEU A 238 -23.42 4.52 4.59
N SER A 239 -22.67 4.92 5.62
CA SER A 239 -23.21 5.11 6.97
C SER A 239 -24.26 6.22 7.05
N ARG A 240 -24.16 7.23 6.19
CA ARG A 240 -25.14 8.33 6.07
C ARG A 240 -26.29 8.06 5.08
N GLY A 241 -26.44 6.84 4.56
CA GLY A 241 -27.51 6.50 3.62
C GLY A 241 -27.42 7.21 2.26
N LYS A 242 -26.26 7.76 1.88
CA LYS A 242 -26.03 8.45 0.59
C LYS A 242 -25.75 7.46 -0.56
N LEU A 243 -25.77 6.16 -0.29
CA LEU A 243 -25.52 5.06 -1.21
C LEU A 243 -26.56 3.94 -0.97
N PRO A 244 -26.91 3.14 -1.99
CA PRO A 244 -28.10 2.27 -1.95
C PRO A 244 -27.86 0.92 -1.26
N PHE A 245 -26.96 0.87 -0.28
CA PHE A 245 -26.76 -0.28 0.60
C PHE A 245 -27.17 0.12 2.01
N GLN A 246 -27.94 -0.72 2.68
CA GLN A 246 -28.42 -0.49 4.03
C GLN A 246 -27.79 -1.53 4.94
N PHE A 247 -26.99 -1.05 5.90
CA PHE A 247 -26.46 -1.89 6.95
C PHE A 247 -27.62 -2.47 7.77
N GLN A 248 -27.54 -3.76 8.04
CA GLN A 248 -28.43 -4.48 8.95
C GLN A 248 -27.69 -4.79 10.26
N THR A 249 -28.44 -5.12 11.30
CA THR A 249 -27.88 -5.68 12.53
C THR A 249 -27.01 -6.89 12.17
N ASN A 250 -25.75 -6.88 12.63
CA ASN A 250 -24.71 -7.90 12.39
C ASN A 250 -23.95 -7.81 11.05
N ASP A 251 -24.15 -6.79 10.21
CA ASP A 251 -23.25 -6.46 9.08
C ASP A 251 -21.89 -5.88 9.53
#